data_AF-A0A8B6C3Z4-F1
#
_entry.id   AF-A0A8B6C3Z4-F1
#
_cell.length_a   1.000
_cell.length_b   1.000
_cell.length_c   1.000
_cell.angle_alpha   90.00
_cell.angle_beta   90.00
_cell.angle_gamma   90.00
#
_symmetry.space_group_name_H-M   'P 1'
#
loop_
_entity.id
_entity.type
_entity.pdbx_description
1 polymer ?
#
loop_
_entity_poly.entity_id
_entity_poly.type
_entity_poly.pdbx_seq_one_letter_code
_entity_poly.pdbx_strand_id
1 'polypeptide(L)'
;MDIPVPTQAKNKNKYNYDEPKEEKASIEFMLMTRRGNKQQFTNINVPISAEFATKFKERTQAEKAEKEKMKQVVLGIHERQEEEDYQEMIASMNRQLPTVNANRERRVRYQHPKGAPDADLIFGSKKR
;
A
#
# COMPACT_ATOMS: atom_id res chain seq x y z
N MET A 1 -7.93 23.64 -11.04
CA MET A 1 -9.07 22.80 -10.65
C MET A 1 -8.78 22.33 -9.24
N ASP A 2 -9.28 23.05 -8.24
CA ASP A 2 -9.02 22.73 -6.83
C ASP A 2 -9.99 21.65 -6.40
N ILE A 3 -9.49 20.42 -6.25
CA ILE A 3 -10.29 19.31 -5.74
C ILE A 3 -10.31 19.45 -4.21
N PRO A 4 -11.47 19.70 -3.58
CA PRO A 4 -11.52 19.85 -2.14
C PRO A 4 -11.26 18.50 -1.47
N VAL A 5 -10.10 18.38 -0.80
CA VAL A 5 -9.80 17.24 0.07
C VAL A 5 -10.53 17.45 1.40
N PRO A 6 -11.41 16.54 1.83
CA PRO A 6 -12.12 16.70 3.09
C PRO A 6 -11.15 16.56 4.27
N THR A 7 -10.80 17.69 4.89
CA THR A 7 -10.00 17.74 6.13
C THR A 7 -10.84 17.35 7.33
N GLN A 8 -11.26 16.09 7.43
CA GLN A 8 -11.79 15.54 8.67
C GLN A 8 -10.63 15.01 9.52
N ALA A 9 -9.65 15.87 9.83
CA ALA A 9 -8.58 15.57 10.77
C ALA A 9 -9.06 15.82 12.21
N LYS A 10 -9.95 14.95 12.69
CA LYS A 10 -10.20 14.78 14.13
C LYS A 10 -9.92 13.34 14.55
N ASN A 11 -8.83 12.75 14.08
CA ASN A 11 -8.22 11.63 14.79
C ASN A 11 -7.45 12.19 15.98
N LYS A 12 -8.12 12.25 17.13
CA LYS A 12 -7.46 12.27 18.44
C LYS A 12 -6.84 10.90 18.70
N ASN A 13 -5.91 10.46 17.85
CA ASN A 13 -4.95 9.47 18.29
C ASN A 13 -3.99 10.22 19.20
N LYS A 14 -4.32 10.22 20.49
CA LYS A 14 -3.34 10.49 21.53
C LYS A 14 -2.25 9.44 21.33
N TYR A 15 -1.19 9.80 20.62
CA TYR A 15 0.07 9.07 20.72
C TYR A 15 0.48 9.24 22.18
N ASN A 16 0.22 8.24 23.01
CA ASN A 16 0.88 8.11 24.30
C ASN A 16 2.36 7.92 23.96
N TYR A 17 3.10 9.02 23.97
CA TYR A 17 4.54 8.97 24.16
C TYR A 17 4.73 8.54 25.61
N ASP A 18 4.87 7.23 25.82
CA ASP A 18 5.34 6.70 27.10
C ASP A 18 6.79 7.16 27.28
N GLU A 19 6.96 8.29 27.97
CA GLU A 19 8.25 8.70 28.51
C GLU A 19 8.74 7.61 29.49
N PRO A 20 9.98 7.11 29.34
CA PRO A 20 10.49 6.12 30.27
C PRO A 20 10.83 6.83 31.59
N LYS A 21 9.90 6.84 32.54
CA LYS A 21 10.21 7.16 33.94
C LYS A 21 11.03 6.00 34.52
N GLU A 22 12.34 6.20 34.56
CA GLU A 22 13.35 5.28 35.08
C GLU A 22 13.34 5.18 36.61
N GLU A 23 12.23 4.78 37.23
CA GLU A 23 12.26 4.39 38.65
C GLU A 23 11.43 3.12 38.83
N LYS A 24 12.11 1.98 38.60
CA LYS A 24 11.58 0.60 38.62
C LYS A 24 10.67 0.27 37.43
N ALA A 25 11.28 0.16 36.26
CA ALA A 25 10.61 -0.23 35.03
C ALA A 25 9.97 -1.63 35.20
N SER A 26 8.64 -1.64 35.29
CA SER A 26 7.77 -2.81 35.35
C SER A 26 6.75 -2.70 34.22
N ILE A 27 6.27 -3.84 33.74
CA ILE A 27 5.32 -3.92 32.64
C ILE A 27 4.00 -4.44 33.22
N GLU A 28 2.91 -3.73 32.93
CA GLU A 28 1.56 -4.15 33.33
C GLU A 28 1.07 -5.26 32.40
N PHE A 29 0.68 -6.39 33.00
CA PHE A 29 0.06 -7.51 32.32
C PHE A 29 -1.32 -7.78 32.92
N MET A 30 -2.25 -8.23 32.08
CA MET A 30 -3.56 -8.69 32.54
C MET A 30 -3.53 -10.20 32.73
N LEU A 31 -3.62 -10.65 33.97
CA LEU A 31 -3.70 -12.07 34.32
C LEU A 31 -5.16 -12.51 34.29
N MET A 32 -5.47 -13.45 33.40
CA MET A 32 -6.76 -14.13 33.37
C MET A 32 -6.72 -15.35 34.29
N THR A 33 -7.60 -15.40 35.29
CA THR A 33 -7.79 -16.56 36.18
C THR A 33 -9.23 -17.06 36.09
N ARG A 34 -9.49 -18.27 36.61
CA ARG A 34 -10.84 -18.85 36.65
C ARG A 34 -11.19 -19.19 38.11
N ARG A 35 -12.30 -18.67 38.61
CA ARG A 35 -12.88 -19.06 39.91
C ARG A 35 -14.19 -19.79 39.65
N GLY A 36 -14.11 -21.12 39.61
CA GLY A 36 -15.18 -21.97 39.08
C GLY A 36 -15.35 -21.73 37.57
N ASN A 37 -16.59 -21.52 37.11
CA ASN A 37 -16.87 -21.26 35.70
C ASN A 37 -16.71 -19.79 35.27
N LYS A 38 -16.46 -18.86 36.20
CA LYS A 38 -16.30 -17.43 35.88
C LYS A 38 -14.83 -17.08 35.65
N GLN A 39 -14.56 -16.40 34.54
CA GLN A 39 -13.27 -15.79 34.25
C GLN A 39 -13.10 -14.50 35.08
N GLN A 40 -11.89 -14.26 35.55
CA GLN A 40 -11.50 -13.09 36.32
C GLN A 40 -10.23 -12.50 35.72
N PHE A 41 -10.16 -11.17 35.65
CA PHE A 41 -9.02 -10.47 35.09
C PHE A 41 -8.40 -9.59 36.18
N THR A 42 -7.11 -9.74 36.39
CA THR A 42 -6.36 -8.98 37.39
C THR A 42 -5.12 -8.39 36.76
N ASN A 43 -4.94 -7.09 36.87
CA ASN A 43 -3.71 -6.46 36.39
C ASN A 43 -2.59 -6.72 37.39
N ILE A 44 -1.43 -7.11 36.87
CA ILE A 44 -0.22 -7.37 37.63
C ILE A 44 0.93 -6.58 37.01
N ASN A 45 1.77 -5.99 37.86
CA ASN A 45 2.99 -5.31 37.42
C ASN A 45 4.15 -6.26 37.56
N VAL A 46 4.70 -6.70 36.43
CA VAL A 46 5.84 -7.63 36.39
C VAL A 46 7.12 -6.81 36.19
N PRO A 47 8.12 -6.93 37.07
CA PRO A 47 9.36 -6.19 36.92
C PRO A 47 10.11 -6.64 35.65
N ILE A 48 10.81 -5.72 34.98
CA ILE A 48 11.63 -6.08 33.80
C ILE A 48 12.73 -7.07 34.15
N SER A 49 13.17 -7.15 35.40
CA SER A 49 14.12 -8.18 35.86
C SER A 49 13.61 -9.62 35.65
N ALA A 50 12.29 -9.83 35.52
CA ALA A 50 11.75 -11.12 35.13
C ALA A 50 12.06 -11.40 33.64
N GLU A 51 12.58 -12.60 33.35
CA GLU A 51 12.96 -13.01 31.99
C GLU A 51 11.81 -12.86 30.98
N PHE A 52 10.59 -13.21 31.40
CA PHE A 52 9.39 -13.06 30.58
C PHE A 52 9.14 -11.59 30.16
N ALA A 53 9.26 -10.65 31.10
CA ALA A 53 9.04 -9.23 30.83
C ALA A 53 10.12 -8.64 29.92
N THR A 54 11.38 -9.08 30.08
CA THR A 54 12.48 -8.72 29.18
C THR A 54 12.19 -9.16 27.74
N LYS A 55 11.87 -10.44 27.53
CA LYS A 55 11.55 -11.00 26.20
C LYS A 55 10.34 -10.32 25.56
N PHE A 56 9.31 -10.03 26.34
CA PHE A 56 8.14 -9.29 25.87
C PHE A 56 8.53 -7.90 25.35
N LYS A 57 9.31 -7.15 26.13
CA LYS A 57 9.79 -5.82 25.75
C LYS A 57 10.62 -5.84 24.46
N GLU A 58 11.56 -6.77 24.36
CA GLU A 58 12.39 -6.94 23.16
C GLU A 58 11.55 -7.22 21.92
N ARG A 59 10.57 -8.13 22.03
CA ARG A 59 9.65 -8.44 20.93
C ARG A 59 8.82 -7.24 20.52
N THR A 60 8.25 -6.50 21.49
CA THR A 60 7.47 -5.29 21.21
C THR A 60 8.33 -4.21 20.55
N GLN A 61 9.59 -4.05 20.98
CA GLN A 61 10.51 -3.08 20.39
C GLN A 61 10.89 -3.47 18.96
N ALA A 62 11.15 -4.75 18.70
CA ALA A 62 11.46 -5.26 17.37
C ALA A 62 10.28 -5.04 16.41
N GLU A 63 9.05 -5.36 16.84
CA GLU A 63 7.84 -5.13 16.05
C GLU A 63 7.62 -3.64 15.75
N LYS A 64 7.85 -2.77 16.75
CA LYS A 64 7.75 -1.32 16.57
C LYS A 64 8.76 -0.80 15.54
N ALA A 65 10.01 -1.27 15.62
CA ALA A 65 11.06 -0.88 14.68
C ALA A 65 10.77 -1.37 13.25
N GLU A 66 10.26 -2.60 13.09
CA GLU A 66 9.85 -3.11 11.79
C GLU A 66 8.68 -2.29 11.22
N LYS A 67 7.67 -1.99 12.04
CA LYS A 67 6.53 -1.18 11.64
C LYS A 67 6.94 0.22 11.21
N GLU A 68 7.88 0.83 11.93
CA GLU A 68 8.42 2.15 11.56
C GLU A 68 9.18 2.09 10.23
N LYS A 69 10.03 1.08 10.05
CA LYS A 69 10.74 0.86 8.78
C LYS A 69 9.77 0.65 7.63
N MET A 70 8.73 -0.16 7.81
CA MET A 70 7.69 -0.39 6.80
C MET A 70 6.97 0.91 6.48
N LYS A 71 6.61 1.72 7.49
CA LYS A 71 5.99 3.03 7.28
C LYS A 71 6.86 3.93 6.40
N GLN A 72 8.16 4.00 6.67
CA GLN A 72 9.08 4.81 5.84
C GLN A 72 9.17 4.30 4.40
N VAL A 73 9.23 2.98 4.22
CA VAL A 73 9.27 2.36 2.88
C VAL A 73 7.99 2.65 2.10
N VAL A 74 6.82 2.47 2.73
CA VAL A 74 5.53 2.71 2.09
C VAL A 74 5.37 4.18 1.74
N LEU A 75 5.77 5.09 2.63
CA LEU A 75 5.73 6.52 2.36
C LEU A 75 6.60 6.87 1.14
N GLY A 76 7.83 6.39 1.08
CA GLY A 76 8.72 6.65 -0.07
C GLY A 76 8.28 5.96 -1.38
N ILE A 77 7.42 4.94 -1.34
CA ILE A 77 6.77 4.40 -2.54
C ILE A 77 5.66 5.34 -3.00
N HIS A 78 4.84 5.82 -2.07
CA HIS A 78 3.73 6.72 -2.39
C HIS A 78 4.23 8.06 -2.95
N GLU A 79 5.23 8.67 -2.31
CA GLU A 79 5.83 9.92 -2.75
C GLU A 79 6.34 9.82 -4.20
N ARG A 80 7.04 8.72 -4.54
CA ARG A 80 7.52 8.51 -5.92
C ARG A 80 6.38 8.32 -6.93
N GLN A 81 5.33 7.60 -6.55
CA GLN A 81 4.16 7.44 -7.42
C GLN A 81 3.45 8.77 -7.66
N GLU A 82 3.27 9.58 -6.62
CA GLU A 82 2.66 10.91 -6.75
C GLU A 82 3.49 11.85 -7.63
N GLU A 83 4.83 11.81 -7.52
CA GLU A 83 5.73 12.58 -8.39
C GLU A 83 5.65 12.13 -9.85
N GLU A 84 5.59 10.83 -10.10
CA GLU A 84 5.41 10.25 -11.44
C GLU A 84 4.06 10.65 -12.05
N ASP A 85 2.97 10.50 -11.30
CA ASP A 85 1.62 10.90 -11.71
C ASP A 85 1.54 12.41 -12.00
N TYR A 86 2.19 13.24 -11.16
CA TYR A 86 2.25 14.68 -11.37
C TYR A 86 3.04 15.04 -12.64
N GLN A 87 4.19 14.40 -12.86
CA GLN A 87 4.96 14.58 -14.10
C GLN A 87 4.19 14.10 -15.32
N GLU A 88 3.48 12.97 -15.25
CA GLU A 88 2.62 12.48 -16.33
C GLU A 88 1.46 13.44 -16.62
N MET A 89 0.85 14.02 -15.58
CA MET A 89 -0.20 15.04 -15.73
C MET A 89 0.35 16.28 -16.47
N ILE A 90 1.52 16.78 -16.09
CA ILE A 90 2.16 17.91 -16.79
C ILE A 90 2.56 17.54 -18.22
N ALA A 91 3.10 16.34 -18.44
CA ALA A 91 3.48 15.86 -19.76
C ALA A 91 2.27 15.64 -20.66
N SER A 92 1.13 15.18 -20.13
CA SER A 92 -0.11 15.01 -20.88
C SER A 92 -0.74 16.35 -21.26
N MET A 93 -0.66 17.37 -20.38
CA MET A 93 -1.06 18.74 -20.71
C MET A 93 -0.16 19.37 -21.78
N ASN A 94 1.14 19.05 -21.78
CA ASN A 94 2.10 19.52 -22.78
C ASN A 94 2.14 18.65 -24.06
N ARG A 95 1.52 17.46 -24.07
CA ARG A 95 1.31 16.70 -25.31
C ARG A 95 0.29 17.46 -26.15
N GLN A 96 0.82 18.25 -27.09
CA GLN A 96 0.08 18.66 -28.26
C GLN A 96 -0.54 17.41 -28.88
N LEU A 97 -1.87 17.39 -29.02
CA LEU A 97 -2.60 16.31 -29.68
C LEU A 97 -1.82 15.90 -30.94
N PRO A 98 -1.54 14.61 -31.18
CA PRO A 98 -0.92 14.22 -32.43
C PRO A 98 -1.86 14.73 -33.53
N THR A 99 -1.40 15.71 -34.30
CA THR A 99 -2.11 16.15 -35.49
C THR A 99 -2.28 14.89 -36.31
N VAL A 100 -3.50 14.36 -36.37
CA VAL A 100 -3.81 13.18 -37.18
C VAL A 100 -3.35 13.56 -38.57
N ASN A 101 -2.25 12.94 -39.01
CA ASN A 101 -1.60 13.33 -40.23
C ASN A 101 -2.56 12.90 -41.35
N ALA A 102 -3.42 13.81 -41.83
CA ALA A 102 -4.44 13.53 -42.86
C ALA A 102 -3.82 12.99 -44.16
N ASN A 103 -2.50 13.08 -44.30
CA ASN A 103 -1.70 12.47 -45.35
C ASN A 103 -1.50 10.95 -45.21
N ARG A 104 -1.83 10.35 -44.06
CA ARG A 104 -1.72 8.90 -43.81
C ARG A 104 -2.69 8.11 -44.71
N GLU A 105 -3.86 8.67 -44.98
CA GLU A 105 -4.88 8.06 -45.86
C GLU A 105 -4.52 8.15 -47.34
N ARG A 106 -3.64 9.09 -47.72
CA ARG A 106 -3.20 9.28 -49.12
C ARG A 106 -2.06 8.34 -49.54
N ARG A 107 -1.52 7.53 -48.63
CA ARG A 107 -0.57 6.48 -49.01
C ARG A 107 -1.37 5.25 -49.47
N VAL A 108 -1.42 5.04 -50.78
CA VAL A 108 -1.84 3.76 -51.39
C VAL A 108 -0.99 2.67 -50.73
N ARG A 109 -1.57 1.92 -49.79
CA ARG A 109 -0.87 0.78 -49.20
C ARG A 109 -0.66 -0.22 -50.31
N TYR A 110 0.59 -0.62 -50.53
CA TYR A 110 0.96 -1.64 -51.50
C TYR A 110 0.13 -2.91 -51.24
N GLN A 111 -0.82 -3.19 -52.13
CA GLN A 111 -1.50 -4.48 -52.19
C GLN A 111 -0.56 -5.43 -52.92
N HIS A 112 -0.10 -6.46 -52.24
CA HIS A 112 0.71 -7.49 -52.89
C HIS A 112 -0.21 -8.34 -53.78
N PRO A 113 0.18 -8.62 -55.03
CA PRO A 113 -0.61 -9.45 -55.94
C PRO A 113 -0.71 -10.92 -55.49
N LYS A 114 -0.03 -11.30 -54.39
CA LYS A 114 -0.09 -12.62 -53.77
C LYS A 114 -0.71 -12.55 -52.38
N GLY A 115 -1.84 -11.84 -52.27
CA GLY A 115 -2.78 -11.85 -51.14
C GLY A 115 -2.71 -13.13 -50.33
N ALA A 116 -2.67 -13.06 -48.99
CA ALA A 116 -2.80 -14.27 -48.18
C ALA A 116 -4.06 -15.01 -48.67
N PRO A 117 -3.93 -16.29 -49.09
CA PRO A 117 -5.00 -16.97 -49.81
C PRO A 117 -6.26 -17.04 -48.97
N ASP A 118 -7.41 -16.96 -49.64
CA ASP A 118 -8.71 -16.82 -48.99
C ASP A 118 -8.95 -17.95 -47.99
N ALA A 119 -9.26 -17.60 -46.74
CA ALA A 119 -9.27 -18.56 -45.64
C ALA A 119 -10.33 -19.65 -45.85
N ASP A 120 -11.43 -19.32 -46.53
CA ASP A 120 -12.49 -20.26 -46.86
C ASP A 120 -12.07 -21.30 -47.92
N LEU A 121 -11.04 -21.01 -48.74
CA LEU A 121 -10.41 -22.00 -49.62
C LEU A 121 -9.45 -22.93 -48.86
N ILE A 122 -8.83 -22.47 -47.78
CA ILE A 122 -7.83 -23.24 -47.02
C ILE A 122 -8.50 -24.13 -45.96
N PHE A 123 -9.47 -23.59 -45.23
CA PHE A 123 -10.09 -24.29 -44.09
C PHE A 123 -11.45 -24.88 -44.42
N GLY A 124 -12.02 -24.56 -45.59
CA GLY A 124 -13.32 -25.01 -46.04
C GLY A 124 -14.45 -24.40 -45.21
N SER A 125 -15.45 -23.84 -45.88
CA SER A 125 -16.65 -23.39 -45.19
C SER A 125 -17.34 -24.60 -44.55
N LYS A 126 -17.29 -24.72 -43.21
CA LYS A 126 -18.13 -25.67 -42.46
C LYS A 126 -19.59 -25.35 -42.73
N LYS A 127 -20.22 -26.10 -43.65
CA LYS A 127 -21.68 -26.19 -43.68
C LYS A 127 -22.11 -26.92 -42.41
N ARG A 128 -23.02 -26.29 -41.67
CA ARG A 128 -23.76 -26.90 -40.57
C ARG A 128 -24.61 -28.05 -41.08
#